data_AF-A0A1G9UI66-F1
#
_entry.id   AF-A0A1G9UI66-F1
#
_cell.length_a   1.000
_cell.length_b   1.000
_cell.length_c   1.000
_cell.angle_alpha   90.00
_cell.angle_beta   90.00
_cell.angle_gamma   90.00
#
_symmetry.space_group_name_H-M   'P 1'
#
loop_
_entity.id
_entity.type
_entity.pdbx_description
1 polymer ?
#
loop_
_entity_poly.entity_id
_entity_poly.type
_entity_poly.pdbx_seq_one_letter_code
_entity_poly.pdbx_strand_id
1 'polypeptide(L)'
;MKPAMKVSMAVVLLSGAVWAGSLMNLTAEGASVGNQPGTADDPVVTKSYVDQQIQKALGGGTAATNPPVATATASPTPTATASSSPQTSAPANSNEAVIVDVKPGQTLFGAAGAEFIVRAGKAVIFSEAANGVADLTDGKDLANGQAAPMNHLLSFPRDGRGINVQDGQKLGLVVMVRGGYTLK
;
A
#
# COMPACT_ATOMS: atom_id res chain seq x y z
N MET A 1 -57.30 6.26 -32.03
CA MET A 1 -56.69 4.91 -31.85
C MET A 1 -57.12 4.35 -30.51
N LYS A 2 -57.54 3.08 -30.46
CA LYS A 2 -57.96 2.44 -29.20
C LYS A 2 -56.78 2.39 -28.21
N PRO A 3 -56.99 2.61 -26.91
CA PRO A 3 -55.90 2.73 -25.92
C PRO A 3 -54.96 1.51 -25.90
N ALA A 4 -55.50 0.31 -26.12
CA ALA A 4 -54.71 -0.92 -26.23
C ALA A 4 -53.67 -0.91 -27.37
N MET A 5 -53.97 -0.23 -28.48
CA MET A 5 -53.05 -0.13 -29.62
C MET A 5 -51.85 0.78 -29.30
N LYS A 6 -52.06 1.82 -28.48
CA LYS A 6 -50.98 2.72 -28.04
C LYS A 6 -50.01 2.01 -27.09
N VAL A 7 -50.53 1.18 -26.17
CA VAL A 7 -49.70 0.42 -25.22
C VAL A 7 -48.89 -0.65 -25.93
N SER A 8 -49.50 -1.39 -26.86
CA SER A 8 -48.78 -2.41 -27.64
C SER A 8 -47.63 -1.81 -28.46
N MET A 9 -47.88 -0.67 -29.11
CA MET A 9 -46.85 0.03 -29.89
C MET A 9 -45.69 0.55 -29.03
N ALA A 10 -45.96 1.02 -27.81
CA ALA A 10 -44.91 1.44 -26.88
C ALA A 10 -44.04 0.26 -26.42
N VAL A 11 -44.64 -0.89 -26.13
CA VAL A 11 -43.91 -2.10 -25.69
C VAL A 11 -42.99 -2.62 -26.79
N VAL A 12 -43.46 -2.64 -28.04
CA VAL A 12 -42.65 -3.07 -29.20
C VAL A 12 -41.48 -2.12 -29.46
N LEU A 13 -41.69 -0.81 -29.32
CA LEU A 13 -40.61 0.16 -29.50
C LEU A 13 -39.53 0.03 -28.42
N LEU A 14 -39.92 -0.17 -27.16
CA LEU A 14 -38.96 -0.32 -26.06
C LEU A 14 -38.17 -1.63 -26.16
N SER A 15 -38.81 -2.74 -26.51
CA SER A 15 -38.10 -4.02 -26.68
C SER A 15 -37.16 -3.99 -27.89
N GLY A 16 -37.58 -3.37 -28.99
CA GLY A 16 -36.74 -3.16 -30.17
C GLY A 16 -35.51 -2.30 -29.86
N ALA A 17 -35.66 -1.23 -29.08
CA ALA A 17 -34.54 -0.36 -28.70
C ALA A 17 -33.52 -1.08 -27.80
N VAL A 18 -33.97 -1.89 -26.83
CA VAL A 18 -33.07 -2.65 -25.95
C VAL A 18 -32.32 -3.73 -26.75
N TRP A 19 -33.00 -4.40 -27.68
CA TRP A 19 -32.37 -5.43 -28.52
C TRP A 19 -31.39 -4.83 -29.54
N ALA A 20 -31.73 -3.69 -30.14
CA ALA A 20 -30.80 -2.96 -31.01
C ALA A 20 -29.58 -2.44 -30.23
N GLY A 21 -29.78 -1.96 -29.01
CA GLY A 21 -28.71 -1.50 -28.12
C GLY A 21 -27.75 -2.63 -27.69
N SER A 22 -28.25 -3.85 -27.47
CA SER A 22 -27.41 -4.98 -27.07
C SER A 22 -26.54 -5.54 -28.21
N LEU A 23 -26.93 -5.32 -29.47
CA LEU A 23 -26.11 -5.64 -30.64
C LEU A 23 -24.99 -4.61 -30.85
N MET A 24 -25.12 -3.40 -30.30
CA MET A 24 -24.06 -2.41 -30.32
C MET A 24 -23.11 -2.66 -29.15
N ASN A 25 -22.11 -3.49 -29.40
CA ASN A 25 -21.00 -3.72 -28.49
C ASN A 25 -20.15 -2.43 -28.42
N LEU A 26 -20.53 -1.48 -27.55
CA LEU A 26 -19.69 -0.33 -27.23
C LEU A 26 -18.49 -0.85 -26.45
N THR A 27 -17.42 -1.17 -27.16
CA THR A 27 -16.10 -1.26 -26.54
C THR A 27 -15.78 0.15 -26.07
N ALA A 28 -15.84 0.37 -24.75
CA ALA A 28 -15.35 1.59 -24.14
C ALA A 28 -13.83 1.59 -24.28
N GLU A 29 -13.33 2.18 -25.38
CA GLU A 29 -11.91 2.41 -25.59
C GLU A 29 -11.45 3.46 -24.57
N GLY A 30 -10.79 3.01 -23.50
CA GLY A 30 -10.05 3.89 -22.60
C GLY A 30 -8.94 4.60 -23.37
N ALA A 31 -8.57 5.81 -22.96
CA ALA A 31 -7.59 6.66 -23.63
C ALA A 31 -6.37 5.88 -24.13
N SER A 32 -6.03 6.06 -25.41
CA SER A 32 -4.91 5.38 -26.06
C SER A 32 -3.60 5.62 -25.32
N VAL A 33 -2.92 4.52 -24.99
CA VAL A 33 -1.68 4.41 -24.21
C VAL A 33 -0.43 4.99 -24.89
N GLY A 34 -0.58 5.87 -25.89
CA GLY A 34 0.51 6.25 -26.80
C GLY A 34 1.52 7.27 -26.26
N ASN A 35 1.18 8.03 -25.21
CA ASN A 35 2.01 9.16 -24.76
C ASN A 35 2.10 9.30 -23.23
N GLN A 36 1.74 8.26 -22.48
CA GLN A 36 1.88 8.24 -21.03
C GLN A 36 3.31 7.80 -20.68
N PRO A 37 4.10 8.59 -19.93
CA PRO A 37 5.40 8.13 -19.45
C PRO A 37 5.27 6.81 -18.68
N GLY A 38 6.12 5.82 -19.01
CA GLY A 38 6.11 4.49 -18.38
C GLY A 38 5.39 3.40 -19.18
N THR A 39 5.24 3.60 -20.49
CA THR A 39 4.77 2.55 -21.41
C THR A 39 5.87 1.52 -21.68
N ALA A 40 5.52 0.42 -22.36
CA ALA A 40 6.51 -0.55 -22.84
C ALA A 40 7.48 0.06 -23.86
N ASP A 41 6.99 1.03 -24.66
CA ASP A 41 7.78 1.71 -25.69
C ASP A 41 8.63 2.87 -25.12
N ASP A 42 8.22 3.47 -23.99
CA ASP A 42 8.97 4.53 -23.28
C ASP A 42 8.94 4.31 -21.75
N PRO A 43 9.81 3.42 -21.22
CA PRO A 43 9.87 3.14 -19.81
C PRO A 43 10.55 4.29 -19.05
N VAL A 44 10.00 4.66 -17.90
CA VAL A 44 10.65 5.60 -16.99
C VAL A 44 11.87 4.94 -16.36
N VAL A 45 13.06 5.47 -16.63
CA VAL A 45 14.33 4.99 -16.05
C VAL A 45 15.04 6.07 -15.24
N THR A 46 15.76 5.67 -14.19
CA THR A 46 16.55 6.60 -13.37
C THR A 46 17.91 6.89 -14.01
N LYS A 47 18.49 8.06 -13.74
CA LYS A 47 19.80 8.47 -14.27
C LYS A 47 20.91 7.43 -13.99
N SER A 48 20.92 6.84 -12.80
CA SER A 48 21.94 5.84 -12.41
C SER A 48 21.90 4.56 -13.24
N TYR A 49 20.73 4.13 -13.68
CA TYR A 49 20.58 2.96 -14.56
C TYR A 49 21.19 3.22 -15.94
N VAL A 50 20.92 4.40 -16.51
CA VAL A 50 21.48 4.82 -17.81
C VAL A 50 23.00 4.96 -17.71
N ASP A 51 23.49 5.64 -16.67
CA ASP A 51 24.93 5.82 -16.43
C ASP A 51 25.65 4.47 -16.26
N GLN A 52 25.05 3.53 -15.51
CA GLN A 52 25.59 2.17 -15.32
C GLN A 52 25.69 1.40 -16.66
N GLN A 53 24.67 1.49 -17.51
CA GLN A 53 24.65 0.78 -18.79
C GLN A 53 25.64 1.37 -19.80
N ILE A 54 25.79 2.70 -19.82
CA ILE A 54 26.81 3.37 -20.64
C ILE A 54 28.21 2.98 -20.16
N GLN A 55 28.44 2.99 -18.85
CA GLN A 55 29.73 2.60 -18.29
C GLN A 55 30.07 1.13 -18.60
N LYS A 56 29.06 0.24 -18.60
CA LYS A 56 29.22 -1.15 -19.01
C LYS A 56 29.49 -1.31 -20.51
N ALA A 57 28.90 -0.46 -21.35
CA ALA A 57 29.10 -0.48 -22.80
C ALA A 57 30.43 0.15 -23.25
N LEU A 58 30.88 1.21 -22.58
CA LEU A 58 32.17 1.87 -22.85
C LEU A 58 33.35 1.14 -22.18
N GLY A 59 33.12 0.50 -21.03
CA GLY A 59 34.16 -0.11 -20.18
C GLY A 59 34.51 -1.55 -20.52
N GLY A 60 34.41 -1.97 -21.79
CA GLY A 60 34.72 -3.32 -22.23
C GLY A 60 36.20 -3.69 -22.09
N GLY A 61 36.64 -4.02 -20.86
CA GLY A 61 37.84 -4.82 -20.61
C GLY A 61 38.79 -4.29 -19.53
N THR A 62 38.53 -4.61 -18.26
CA THR A 62 39.49 -5.14 -17.24
C THR A 62 38.93 -4.95 -15.82
N ALA A 63 39.23 -5.92 -14.95
CA ALA A 63 38.68 -6.07 -13.62
C ALA A 63 39.50 -5.35 -12.52
N ALA A 64 38.76 -5.02 -11.43
CA ALA A 64 39.17 -4.78 -10.04
C ALA A 64 39.70 -3.39 -9.61
N THR A 65 38.91 -2.69 -8.79
CA THR A 65 39.19 -2.34 -7.37
C THR A 65 38.02 -1.50 -6.78
N ASN A 66 37.67 -1.75 -5.51
CA ASN A 66 36.69 -1.00 -4.68
C ASN A 66 37.44 -0.40 -3.46
N PRO A 67 36.94 0.61 -2.69
CA PRO A 67 35.87 1.62 -2.89
C PRO A 67 36.26 3.07 -2.39
N PRO A 68 35.36 4.08 -2.37
CA PRO A 68 34.45 4.25 -1.22
C PRO A 68 32.98 4.52 -1.58
N VAL A 69 32.10 3.91 -0.78
CA VAL A 69 30.75 4.32 -0.32
C VAL A 69 29.86 5.15 -1.28
N ALA A 70 28.89 4.47 -1.88
CA ALA A 70 27.49 4.90 -1.88
C ALA A 70 26.60 3.64 -1.95
N THR A 71 25.95 3.35 -0.82
CA THR A 71 25.15 2.14 -0.57
C THR A 71 23.87 2.15 -1.38
N ALA A 72 23.74 1.23 -2.34
CA ALA A 72 22.46 0.75 -2.86
C ALA A 72 22.62 -0.74 -3.17
N THR A 73 22.20 -1.59 -2.24
CA THR A 73 22.06 -3.04 -2.47
C THR A 73 20.61 -3.39 -2.20
N ALA A 74 19.84 -3.56 -3.26
CA ALA A 74 18.65 -4.39 -3.28
C ALA A 74 18.93 -5.55 -4.24
N SER A 75 18.90 -6.76 -3.70
CA SER A 75 18.64 -8.02 -4.40
C SER A 75 17.58 -8.71 -3.51
N PRO A 76 16.58 -9.46 -4.02
CA PRO A 76 16.87 -10.76 -4.65
C PRO A 76 15.84 -11.32 -5.66
N THR A 77 16.27 -12.35 -6.39
CA THR A 77 15.44 -13.38 -7.04
C THR A 77 14.90 -14.36 -5.97
N PRO A 78 13.67 -14.91 -6.11
CA PRO A 78 13.04 -15.69 -5.04
C PRO A 78 13.52 -17.15 -5.06
N THR A 79 13.79 -17.72 -3.89
CA THR A 79 13.68 -19.17 -3.68
C THR A 79 13.26 -19.41 -2.23
N ALA A 80 12.11 -20.07 -2.08
CA ALA A 80 11.52 -20.45 -0.81
C ALA A 80 12.34 -21.56 -0.12
N THR A 81 12.45 -21.50 1.21
CA THR A 81 12.33 -22.65 2.13
C THR A 81 12.23 -22.12 3.57
N ALA A 82 11.30 -22.69 4.34
CA ALA A 82 10.88 -22.30 5.69
C ALA A 82 11.91 -22.64 6.80
N SER A 83 11.90 -21.88 7.91
CA SER A 83 11.69 -22.37 9.31
C SER A 83 12.14 -21.37 10.42
N SER A 84 11.19 -21.03 11.30
CA SER A 84 11.18 -20.67 12.75
C SER A 84 12.37 -20.03 13.55
N SER A 85 12.04 -18.88 14.19
CA SER A 85 12.48 -18.30 15.51
C SER A 85 13.83 -17.52 15.61
N PRO A 86 14.05 -16.66 16.65
CA PRO A 86 13.22 -15.63 17.29
C PRO A 86 13.72 -14.18 17.03
N GLN A 87 12.80 -13.21 17.12
CA GLN A 87 12.95 -11.80 16.72
C GLN A 87 13.79 -10.96 17.70
N THR A 88 14.97 -10.56 17.24
CA THR A 88 15.81 -9.49 17.83
C THR A 88 15.94 -8.35 16.82
N SER A 89 15.82 -7.13 17.32
CA SER A 89 15.78 -5.84 16.60
C SER A 89 16.73 -5.77 15.41
N ALA A 90 16.19 -5.67 14.19
CA ALA A 90 16.97 -5.44 12.98
C ALA A 90 16.96 -3.95 12.60
N PRO A 91 18.08 -3.37 12.13
CA PRO A 91 18.11 -2.02 11.59
C PRO A 91 17.44 -2.05 10.21
N ALA A 92 16.20 -1.58 10.15
CA ALA A 92 15.43 -1.54 8.92
C ALA A 92 15.98 -0.47 7.97
N ASN A 93 16.19 -0.83 6.70
CA ASN A 93 16.19 0.15 5.62
C ASN A 93 14.89 0.96 5.76
N SER A 94 14.99 2.27 5.94
CA SER A 94 13.93 3.14 6.47
C SER A 94 12.67 3.27 5.61
N ASN A 95 12.54 2.49 4.53
CA ASN A 95 11.43 2.52 3.59
C ASN A 95 10.72 1.17 3.37
N GLU A 96 11.24 0.06 3.89
CA GLU A 96 10.59 -1.24 3.73
C GLU A 96 9.35 -1.36 4.62
N ALA A 97 8.28 -1.97 4.08
CA ALA A 97 7.08 -2.29 4.83
C ALA A 97 7.16 -3.74 5.33
N VAL A 98 7.02 -3.94 6.64
CA VAL A 98 7.02 -5.27 7.28
C VAL A 98 5.67 -5.56 7.91
N ILE A 99 5.34 -6.84 8.09
CA ILE A 99 4.14 -7.28 8.81
C ILE A 99 4.50 -7.58 10.25
N VAL A 100 3.74 -7.02 11.19
CA VAL A 100 3.90 -7.20 12.63
C VAL A 100 2.60 -7.71 13.22
N ASP A 101 2.69 -8.84 13.93
CA ASP A 101 1.58 -9.40 14.70
C ASP A 101 1.61 -8.85 16.13
N VAL A 102 0.51 -8.23 16.57
CA VAL A 102 0.38 -7.62 17.90
C VAL A 102 -0.60 -8.44 18.71
N LYS A 103 -0.17 -9.06 19.81
CA LYS A 103 -1.05 -9.88 20.66
C LYS A 103 -1.86 -9.02 21.63
N PRO A 104 -3.01 -9.50 22.13
CA PRO A 104 -3.73 -8.83 23.21
C PRO A 104 -2.80 -8.56 24.41
N GLY A 105 -2.87 -7.36 24.96
CA GLY A 105 -1.99 -6.89 26.02
C GLY A 105 -0.66 -6.29 25.54
N GLN A 106 -0.35 -6.35 24.24
CA GLN A 106 0.80 -5.66 23.66
C GLN A 106 0.41 -4.32 23.03
N THR A 107 1.36 -3.38 23.05
CA THR A 107 1.31 -2.11 22.35
C THR A 107 2.44 -2.04 21.33
N LEU A 108 2.07 -1.79 20.08
CA LEU A 108 2.99 -1.51 18.99
C LEU A 108 3.22 0.00 18.92
N PHE A 109 4.41 0.43 19.32
CA PHE A 109 4.84 1.83 19.29
C PHE A 109 5.53 2.16 17.97
N GLY A 110 5.12 3.24 17.32
CA GLY A 110 5.83 3.81 16.19
C GLY A 110 6.96 4.72 16.67
N ALA A 111 8.14 4.58 16.06
CA ALA A 111 9.17 5.61 16.17
C ALA A 111 8.77 6.86 15.38
N ALA A 112 9.42 7.98 15.62
CA ALA A 112 9.22 9.21 14.84
C ALA A 112 9.35 8.95 13.32
N GLY A 113 8.29 9.28 12.59
CA GLY A 113 8.19 9.08 11.14
C GLY A 113 7.69 7.70 10.72
N ALA A 114 7.30 6.83 11.65
CA ALA A 114 6.69 5.55 11.32
C ALA A 114 5.28 5.70 10.76
N GLU A 115 4.87 4.73 9.94
CA GLU A 115 3.55 4.66 9.32
C GLU A 115 2.98 3.26 9.49
N PHE A 116 1.75 3.15 10.01
CA PHE A 116 1.07 1.87 10.21
C PHE A 116 -0.19 1.78 9.36
N ILE A 117 -0.52 0.55 8.95
CA ILE A 117 -1.83 0.18 8.43
C ILE A 117 -2.31 -1.07 9.17
N VAL A 118 -3.44 -0.97 9.86
CA VAL A 118 -4.08 -2.13 10.50
C VAL A 118 -4.75 -2.97 9.42
N ARG A 119 -4.24 -4.18 9.18
CA ARG A 119 -4.71 -5.11 8.14
C ARG A 119 -5.67 -6.17 8.67
N ALA A 120 -5.62 -6.47 9.97
CA ALA A 120 -6.60 -7.32 10.65
C ALA A 120 -6.68 -6.98 12.15
N GLY A 121 -7.82 -7.34 12.76
CA GLY A 121 -8.09 -7.12 14.18
C GLY A 121 -8.80 -5.79 14.46
N LYS A 122 -9.11 -5.52 15.73
CA LYS A 122 -9.65 -4.24 16.19
C LYS A 122 -8.60 -3.53 17.03
N ALA A 123 -8.08 -2.43 16.49
CA ALA A 123 -7.04 -1.65 17.12
C ALA A 123 -7.62 -0.40 17.78
N VAL A 124 -6.98 0.06 18.85
CA VAL A 124 -7.20 1.38 19.45
C VAL A 124 -5.89 2.15 19.48
N ILE A 125 -5.99 3.48 19.41
CA ILE A 125 -4.84 4.38 19.46
C ILE A 125 -4.31 4.46 20.89
N PHE A 126 -2.99 4.38 21.00
CA PHE A 126 -2.25 4.73 22.19
C PHE A 126 -1.48 6.03 21.96
N SER A 127 -1.60 7.00 22.85
CA SER A 127 -0.78 8.23 22.85
C SER A 127 -0.52 8.70 24.27
N GLU A 128 0.74 9.03 24.56
CA GLU A 128 1.15 9.68 25.82
C GLU A 128 0.96 11.22 25.78
N ALA A 129 0.69 11.77 24.59
CA ALA A 129 0.55 13.20 24.36
C ALA A 129 -0.92 13.65 24.28
N ALA A 130 -1.15 14.97 24.39
CA ALA A 130 -2.49 15.55 24.26
C ALA A 130 -3.09 15.41 22.85
N ASN A 131 -2.24 15.32 21.82
CA ASN A 131 -2.65 15.05 20.43
C ASN A 131 -2.51 13.57 20.06
N GLY A 132 -3.31 13.16 19.08
CA GLY A 132 -3.58 11.78 18.70
C GLY A 132 -2.63 11.18 17.67
N VAL A 133 -3.12 10.28 16.83
CA VAL A 133 -2.40 9.75 15.66
C VAL A 133 -3.08 10.30 14.41
N ALA A 134 -2.29 10.78 13.44
CA ALA A 134 -2.84 11.37 12.23
C ALA A 134 -3.30 10.26 11.27
N ASP A 135 -4.59 10.24 10.96
CA ASP A 135 -5.15 9.44 9.88
C ASP A 135 -5.06 10.25 8.58
N LEU A 136 -4.14 9.85 7.70
CA LEU A 136 -3.91 10.54 6.44
C LEU A 136 -4.91 10.13 5.35
N THR A 137 -5.71 9.07 5.58
CA THR A 137 -6.77 8.65 4.67
C THR A 137 -8.03 9.49 4.88
N ASP A 138 -8.41 9.69 6.15
CA ASP A 138 -9.63 10.44 6.51
C ASP A 138 -9.36 11.91 6.91
N GLY A 139 -8.09 12.30 7.08
CA GLY A 139 -7.69 13.65 7.46
C GLY A 139 -8.06 14.02 8.91
N LYS A 140 -8.00 13.07 9.84
CA LYS A 140 -8.41 13.25 11.24
C LYS A 140 -7.27 13.00 12.21
N ASP A 141 -7.30 13.67 13.36
CA ASP A 141 -6.44 13.34 14.50
C ASP A 141 -7.19 12.37 15.42
N LEU A 142 -6.69 11.14 15.55
CA LEU A 142 -7.31 10.08 16.32
C LEU A 142 -6.78 10.11 17.77
N ALA A 143 -7.59 10.56 18.71
CA ALA A 143 -7.19 10.70 20.11
C ALA A 143 -6.90 9.34 20.79
N ASN A 144 -6.20 9.38 21.94
CA ASN A 144 -5.92 8.20 22.76
C ASN A 144 -7.22 7.44 23.10
N GLY A 145 -7.20 6.12 22.95
CA GLY A 145 -8.34 5.24 23.16
C GLY A 145 -9.38 5.21 22.03
N GLN A 146 -9.26 6.07 21.00
CA GLN A 146 -10.13 5.95 19.82
C GLN A 146 -9.80 4.70 19.01
N ALA A 147 -10.81 4.18 18.31
CA ALA A 147 -10.62 3.08 17.39
C ALA A 147 -9.72 3.52 16.21
N ALA A 148 -8.70 2.72 15.92
CA ALA A 148 -7.86 2.91 14.74
C ALA A 148 -8.56 2.25 13.53
N PRO A 149 -8.89 3.00 12.46
CA PRO A 149 -9.55 2.43 11.29
C PRO A 149 -8.68 1.36 10.59
N MET A 150 -9.32 0.32 10.07
CA MET A 150 -8.64 -0.67 9.24
C MET A 150 -8.33 -0.08 7.85
N ASN A 151 -7.19 -0.49 7.29
CA ASN A 151 -6.73 -0.11 5.95
C ASN A 151 -6.51 1.40 5.73
N HIS A 152 -6.44 2.20 6.80
CA HIS A 152 -6.05 3.61 6.73
C HIS A 152 -4.55 3.78 6.95
N LEU A 153 -3.97 4.79 6.33
CA LEU A 153 -2.58 5.17 6.54
C LEU A 153 -2.48 6.05 7.80
N LEU A 154 -1.95 5.47 8.87
CA LEU A 154 -1.76 6.15 10.14
C LEU A 154 -0.31 6.63 10.26
N SER A 155 -0.12 7.93 10.47
CA SER A 155 1.20 8.55 10.61
C SER A 155 1.54 8.81 12.08
N PHE A 156 2.77 8.46 12.46
CA PHE A 156 3.33 8.62 13.80
C PHE A 156 4.50 9.63 13.75
N PRO A 157 4.24 10.95 13.79
CA PRO A 157 5.29 11.95 13.54
C PRO A 157 6.34 12.05 14.66
N ARG A 158 6.04 11.53 15.85
CA ARG A 158 6.87 11.56 17.06
C ARG A 158 6.68 10.26 17.84
N ASP A 159 7.65 9.97 18.70
CA ASP A 159 7.59 8.85 19.64
C ASP A 159 6.45 9.01 20.67
N GLY A 160 6.18 7.93 21.42
CA GLY A 160 5.13 7.90 22.46
C GLY A 160 3.72 7.65 21.93
N ARG A 161 3.62 7.22 20.67
CA ARG A 161 2.35 6.88 19.99
C ARG A 161 2.40 5.46 19.46
N GLY A 162 1.25 4.82 19.42
CA GLY A 162 1.15 3.44 18.97
C GLY A 162 -0.29 2.99 18.79
N ILE A 163 -0.43 1.69 18.62
CA ILE A 163 -1.70 1.00 18.60
C ILE A 163 -1.63 -0.25 19.46
N ASN A 164 -2.74 -0.60 20.09
CA ASN A 164 -2.91 -1.84 20.84
C ASN A 164 -4.24 -2.49 20.47
N VAL A 165 -4.37 -3.76 20.83
CA VAL A 165 -5.62 -4.50 20.65
C VAL A 165 -6.71 -3.87 21.51
N GLN A 166 -7.90 -3.66 20.93
CA GLN A 166 -9.07 -3.18 21.67
C GLN A 166 -9.41 -4.13 22.84
N ASP A 167 -9.78 -3.57 23.98
CA ASP A 167 -10.18 -4.35 25.15
C ASP A 167 -11.30 -5.35 24.83
N GLY A 168 -11.21 -6.54 25.42
CA GLY A 168 -12.16 -7.64 25.21
C GLY A 168 -11.92 -8.47 23.95
N GLN A 169 -10.95 -8.11 23.09
CA GLN A 169 -10.57 -8.95 21.95
C GLN A 169 -9.62 -10.08 22.38
N LYS A 170 -9.89 -11.29 21.87
CA LYS A 170 -9.05 -12.48 22.07
C LYS A 170 -8.01 -12.68 20.98
N LEU A 171 -8.26 -12.12 19.79
CA LEU A 171 -7.38 -12.19 18.64
C LEU A 171 -6.51 -10.93 18.59
N GLY A 172 -5.30 -11.08 18.05
CA GLY A 172 -4.35 -9.99 17.87
C GLY A 172 -4.65 -9.09 16.66
N LEU A 173 -3.75 -8.15 16.42
CA LEU A 173 -3.70 -7.34 15.20
C LEU A 173 -2.70 -7.93 14.23
N VAL A 174 -2.96 -7.72 12.94
CA VAL A 174 -1.95 -7.80 11.90
C VAL A 174 -1.74 -6.39 11.37
N VAL A 175 -0.52 -5.88 11.49
CA VAL A 175 -0.19 -4.48 11.18
C VAL A 175 0.91 -4.46 10.14
N MET A 176 0.69 -3.72 9.05
CA MET A 176 1.78 -3.37 8.14
C MET A 176 2.46 -2.11 8.65
N VAL A 177 3.78 -2.16 8.78
CA VAL A 177 4.60 -1.11 9.40
C VAL A 177 5.70 -0.66 8.44
N ARG A 178 5.79 0.65 8.17
CA ARG A 178 6.99 1.28 7.62
C ARG A 178 7.65 2.14 8.69
N GLY A 179 8.99 2.13 8.71
CA GLY A 179 9.78 2.86 9.70
C GLY A 179 10.06 2.06 10.97
N GLY A 180 10.72 2.72 11.94
CA GLY A 180 11.09 2.09 13.20
C GLY A 180 9.88 1.82 14.09
N TYR A 181 9.89 0.71 14.82
CA TYR A 181 8.85 0.38 15.80
C TYR A 181 9.42 -0.39 16.98
N THR A 182 8.68 -0.38 18.09
CA THR A 182 8.92 -1.28 19.23
C THR A 182 7.62 -1.94 19.66
N LEU A 183 7.70 -3.22 20.01
CA LEU A 183 6.56 -3.98 20.51
C LEU A 183 6.79 -4.28 21.99
N LYS A 184 5.86 -3.87 22.85
CA LYS A 184 5.92 -4.07 24.30
C LYS A 184 4.65 -4.77 24.78
#